data_AF-A0A7V6W5X3-F1
#
_entry.id   AF-A0A7V6W5X3-F1
#
_cell.length_a   1.000
_cell.length_b   1.000
_cell.length_c   1.000
_cell.angle_alpha   90.00
_cell.angle_beta   90.00
_cell.angle_gamma   90.00
#
_symmetry.space_group_name_H-M   'P 1'
#
loop_
_entity.id
_entity.type
_entity.pdbx_description
1 polymer ?
#
loop_
_entity_poly.entity_id
_entity_poly.type
_entity_poly.pdbx_seq_one_letter_code
_entity_poly.pdbx_strand_id
1 'polypeptide(L)'
;METVGPVALIAMPGSVDFVNRINKRLYRRRLQYLESNPELLYKNPGFMRESYLIDANLIRFASGEGKATLESTVRGHDLYLITDFLNHSITYKQFGQSVPMSPDDHFQDLVRVILACSGKARRINVIMPYLYESRQSVRVSRESLDCAYMLNELKNLGVENIITFDPHDPGIENALPINSI
;
A
#
# COMPACT_ATOMS: atom_id res chain seq x y z
N MET A 1 1.21 20.37 10.27
CA MET A 1 1.80 19.62 9.15
C MET A 1 0.98 19.97 7.92
N GLU A 2 1.53 20.78 7.03
CA GLU A 2 0.84 21.23 5.82
C GLU A 2 0.72 20.04 4.86
N THR A 3 -0.50 19.69 4.45
CA THR A 3 -0.71 18.60 3.51
C THR A 3 -0.51 19.12 2.10
N VAL A 4 0.62 18.78 1.47
CA VAL A 4 0.94 19.22 0.11
C VAL A 4 0.00 18.58 -0.94
N GLY A 5 -0.61 17.42 -0.64
CA GLY A 5 -1.69 16.82 -1.43
C GLY A 5 -2.74 16.11 -0.56
N PRO A 6 -3.96 15.88 -1.08
CA PRO A 6 -4.99 15.13 -0.36
C PRO A 6 -4.54 13.68 -0.14
N VAL A 7 -4.63 13.23 1.11
CA VAL A 7 -4.30 11.85 1.51
C VAL A 7 -5.37 10.90 1.00
N ALA A 8 -5.01 9.78 0.38
CA ALA A 8 -5.92 8.67 0.11
C ALA A 8 -5.34 7.32 0.55
N LEU A 9 -6.22 6.42 0.94
CA LEU A 9 -5.93 5.09 1.47
C LEU A 9 -6.42 4.05 0.47
N ILE A 10 -5.59 3.07 0.15
CA ILE A 10 -5.99 1.88 -0.61
C ILE A 10 -5.75 0.66 0.29
N ALA A 11 -6.81 -0.09 0.55
CA ALA A 11 -6.74 -1.31 1.32
C ALA A 11 -6.57 -2.52 0.39
N MET A 12 -5.46 -3.23 0.52
CA MET A 12 -5.28 -4.51 -0.16
C MET A 12 -6.13 -5.61 0.54
N PRO A 13 -6.43 -6.72 -0.15
CA PRO A 13 -7.12 -7.85 0.45
C PRO A 13 -6.40 -8.30 1.72
N GLY A 14 -7.16 -8.59 2.78
CA GLY A 14 -6.61 -8.95 4.09
C GLY A 14 -6.33 -7.76 5.02
N SER A 15 -6.21 -6.52 4.50
CA SER A 15 -6.00 -5.33 5.33
C SER A 15 -7.24 -4.43 5.49
N VAL A 16 -8.35 -4.76 4.80
CA VAL A 16 -9.57 -3.95 4.70
C VAL A 16 -10.10 -3.47 6.06
N ASP A 17 -10.27 -4.37 7.04
CA ASP A 17 -10.79 -4.00 8.36
C ASP A 17 -9.85 -3.05 9.11
N PHE A 18 -8.54 -3.29 9.01
CA PHE A 18 -7.53 -2.46 9.64
C PHE A 18 -7.52 -1.05 9.01
N VAL A 19 -7.55 -0.97 7.68
CA VAL A 19 -7.57 0.31 6.96
C VAL A 19 -8.88 1.07 7.21
N ASN A 20 -10.01 0.38 7.33
CA ASN A 20 -11.28 0.99 7.73
C ASN A 20 -11.21 1.65 9.11
N ARG A 21 -10.50 1.04 10.07
CA ARG A 21 -10.26 1.64 11.38
C ARG A 21 -9.35 2.87 11.27
N ILE A 22 -8.32 2.83 10.43
CA ILE A 22 -7.46 3.99 10.14
C ILE A 22 -8.29 5.12 9.53
N ASN A 23 -9.10 4.85 8.50
CA ASN A 23 -9.96 5.81 7.84
C ASN A 23 -10.88 6.54 8.83
N LYS A 24 -11.58 5.78 9.70
CA LYS A 24 -12.44 6.34 10.75
C LYS A 24 -11.66 7.21 11.75
N ARG A 25 -10.46 6.77 12.15
CA ARG A 25 -9.60 7.53 13.07
C ARG A 25 -9.07 8.80 12.43
N LEU A 26 -8.64 8.75 11.16
CA LEU A 26 -8.18 9.90 10.38
C LEU A 26 -9.28 10.95 10.25
N TYR A 27 -10.50 10.53 9.90
CA TYR A 27 -11.67 11.40 9.84
C TYR A 27 -11.90 12.14 11.16
N ARG A 28 -12.00 11.40 12.28
CA ARG A 28 -12.21 11.98 13.62
C ARG A 28 -11.09 12.95 14.00
N ARG A 29 -9.84 12.60 13.69
CA ARG A 29 -8.69 13.45 14.01
C ARG A 29 -8.70 14.75 13.20
N ARG A 30 -9.06 14.69 11.91
CA ARG A 30 -9.19 15.88 11.06
C ARG A 30 -10.37 16.76 11.47
N LEU A 31 -11.47 16.17 11.92
CA LEU A 31 -12.60 16.93 12.49
C LEU A 31 -12.17 17.75 13.71
N GLN A 32 -11.43 17.13 14.65
CA GLN A 32 -10.85 17.85 15.81
C GLN A 32 -9.92 18.99 15.39
N TYR A 33 -9.11 18.80 14.34
CA TYR A 33 -8.25 19.87 13.84
C TYR A 33 -9.03 21.04 13.26
N LEU A 34 -10.16 20.78 12.61
CA LEU A 34 -11.05 21.81 12.06
C LEU A 34 -11.77 22.60 13.16
N GLU A 35 -12.13 21.96 14.28
CA GLU A 35 -12.73 22.67 15.43
C GLU A 35 -11.79 23.75 15.97
N SER A 36 -10.48 23.46 16.00
CA SER A 36 -9.47 24.41 16.48
C SER A 36 -8.92 25.34 15.38
N ASN A 37 -8.99 24.95 14.11
CA ASN A 37 -8.40 25.67 12.97
C ASN A 37 -9.31 25.57 11.72
N PRO A 38 -10.43 26.30 11.68
CA PRO A 38 -11.40 26.21 10.59
C PRO A 38 -10.83 26.58 9.20
N GLU A 39 -9.77 27.39 9.17
CA GLU A 39 -9.10 27.83 7.94
C GLU A 39 -8.44 26.69 7.15
N LEU A 40 -8.20 25.54 7.77
CA LEU A 40 -7.62 24.37 7.10
C LEU A 40 -8.50 23.88 5.94
N LEU A 41 -9.83 24.08 6.02
CA LEU A 41 -10.76 23.67 4.98
C LEU A 41 -10.53 24.43 3.66
N TYR A 42 -10.23 25.72 3.76
CA TYR A 42 -10.02 26.59 2.60
C TYR A 42 -8.56 26.54 2.11
N LYS A 43 -7.60 26.41 3.03
CA LYS A 43 -6.17 26.32 2.69
C LYS A 43 -5.79 24.99 2.04
N ASN A 44 -6.48 23.90 2.38
CA ASN A 44 -6.13 22.56 1.94
C ASN A 44 -7.34 21.85 1.31
N PRO A 45 -7.63 22.08 0.02
CA PRO A 45 -8.70 21.36 -0.69
C PRO A 45 -8.53 19.84 -0.58
N GLY A 46 -9.59 19.14 -0.21
CA GLY A 46 -9.55 17.68 0.02
C GLY A 46 -8.96 17.26 1.37
N PHE A 47 -8.66 18.20 2.26
CA PHE A 47 -8.27 17.89 3.65
C PHE A 47 -9.40 17.17 4.39
N MET A 48 -10.65 17.62 4.27
CA MET A 48 -11.78 16.94 4.89
C MET A 48 -12.64 16.25 3.85
N ARG A 49 -12.89 14.96 4.04
CA ARG A 49 -13.75 14.12 3.21
C ARG A 49 -14.45 13.10 4.10
N GLU A 50 -15.61 12.62 3.67
CA GLU A 50 -16.36 11.57 4.40
C GLU A 50 -15.59 10.25 4.48
N SER A 51 -14.84 9.93 3.43
CA SER A 51 -13.91 8.81 3.38
C SER A 51 -12.62 9.21 2.68
N TYR A 52 -11.52 8.60 3.10
CA TYR A 52 -10.23 8.70 2.44
C TYR A 52 -9.89 7.45 1.63
N LEU A 53 -10.78 6.46 1.61
CA LEU A 53 -10.60 5.23 0.85
C LEU A 53 -10.77 5.48 -0.65
N ILE A 54 -9.90 4.84 -1.43
CA ILE A 54 -10.07 4.65 -2.86
C ILE A 54 -10.16 3.14 -3.07
N ASP A 55 -11.30 2.70 -3.62
CA ASP A 55 -11.54 1.28 -3.85
C ASP A 55 -10.69 0.78 -5.04
N ALA A 56 -9.93 -0.27 -4.76
CA ALA A 56 -9.12 -0.98 -5.73
C ALA A 56 -9.72 -2.39 -5.91
N ASN A 57 -10.24 -2.64 -7.10
CA ASN A 57 -10.82 -3.92 -7.47
C ASN A 57 -9.73 -4.84 -8.02
N LEU A 58 -9.43 -5.90 -7.29
CA LEU A 58 -8.48 -6.95 -7.64
C LEU A 58 -9.25 -8.17 -8.14
N ILE A 59 -9.19 -8.38 -9.45
CA ILE A 59 -9.92 -9.44 -10.15
C ILE A 59 -8.93 -10.58 -10.41
N ARG A 60 -9.35 -11.81 -10.10
CA ARG A 60 -8.63 -13.03 -10.46
C ARG A 60 -9.39 -13.79 -11.54
N PHE A 61 -8.72 -14.08 -12.65
CA PHE A 61 -9.25 -14.94 -13.71
C PHE A 61 -9.15 -16.40 -13.31
N ALA A 62 -9.90 -17.29 -13.98
CA ALA A 62 -9.88 -18.72 -13.70
C ALA A 62 -8.49 -19.36 -13.87
N SER A 63 -7.62 -18.75 -14.69
CA SER A 63 -6.20 -19.11 -14.87
C SER A 63 -5.34 -18.82 -13.63
N GLY A 64 -5.77 -17.92 -12.75
CA GLY A 64 -5.01 -17.37 -11.62
C GLY A 64 -4.39 -15.99 -11.90
N GLU A 65 -4.42 -15.53 -13.15
CA GLU A 65 -3.94 -14.19 -13.52
C GLU A 65 -4.76 -13.09 -12.81
N GLY A 66 -4.07 -12.03 -12.40
CA GLY A 66 -4.65 -10.90 -11.68
C GLY A 66 -4.81 -9.65 -12.56
N LYS A 67 -5.82 -8.84 -12.25
CA LYS A 67 -6.05 -7.50 -12.80
C LYS A 67 -6.45 -6.55 -11.68
N ALA A 68 -5.82 -5.37 -11.60
CA ALA A 68 -6.24 -4.29 -10.72
C ALA A 68 -6.96 -3.18 -11.50
N THR A 69 -8.01 -2.62 -10.91
CA THR A 69 -8.68 -1.40 -11.38
C THR A 69 -9.00 -0.49 -10.20
N LEU A 70 -9.07 0.82 -10.43
CA LEU A 70 -9.41 1.81 -9.41
C LEU A 70 -10.76 2.42 -9.75
N GLU A 71 -11.64 2.55 -8.75
CA GLU A 71 -12.98 3.12 -8.96
C GLU A 71 -12.98 4.66 -9.00
N SER A 72 -11.93 5.28 -8.46
CA SER A 72 -11.80 6.74 -8.38
C SER A 72 -10.43 7.22 -8.84
N THR A 73 -10.36 8.49 -9.23
CA THR A 73 -9.10 9.12 -9.62
C THR A 73 -8.15 9.25 -8.44
N VAL A 74 -6.87 8.93 -8.68
CA VAL A 74 -5.77 9.12 -7.73
C VAL A 74 -4.93 10.35 -8.04
N ARG A 75 -5.32 11.16 -9.03
CA ARG A 75 -4.48 12.26 -9.52
C ARG A 75 -4.20 13.27 -8.41
N GLY A 76 -2.92 13.60 -8.20
CA GLY A 76 -2.50 14.59 -7.20
C GLY A 76 -2.60 14.13 -5.75
N HIS A 77 -3.04 12.90 -5.48
CA HIS A 77 -3.16 12.38 -4.12
C HIS A 77 -1.83 11.86 -3.58
N ASP A 78 -1.68 11.95 -2.26
CA ASP A 78 -0.71 11.15 -1.51
C ASP A 78 -1.35 9.81 -1.18
N LEU A 79 -0.95 8.77 -1.88
CA LEU A 79 -1.50 7.42 -1.69
C LEU A 79 -0.77 6.69 -0.59
N TYR A 80 -1.53 5.98 0.23
CA TYR A 80 -1.04 5.02 1.20
C TYR A 80 -1.69 3.68 0.89
N LEU A 81 -0.90 2.72 0.42
CA LEU A 81 -1.34 1.37 0.11
C LEU A 81 -0.96 0.49 1.30
N ILE A 82 -1.93 -0.19 1.91
CA ILE A 82 -1.69 -1.05 3.07
C ILE A 82 -1.88 -2.51 2.66
N THR A 83 -0.85 -3.32 2.82
CA THR A 83 -0.84 -4.73 2.41
C THR A 83 -0.32 -5.64 3.51
N ASP A 84 -0.84 -6.86 3.58
CA ASP A 84 -0.39 -7.90 4.51
C ASP A 84 -0.08 -9.18 3.72
N PHE A 85 1.21 -9.40 3.43
CA PHE A 85 1.66 -10.51 2.59
C PHE A 85 1.52 -11.87 3.28
N LEU A 86 1.37 -11.93 4.60
CA LEU A 86 1.19 -13.17 5.34
C LEU A 86 -0.28 -13.50 5.61
N ASN A 87 -1.20 -12.76 4.99
CA ASN A 87 -2.61 -13.01 5.18
C ASN A 87 -3.09 -14.23 4.38
N HIS A 88 -3.16 -15.38 5.06
CA HIS A 88 -3.63 -16.64 4.48
C HIS A 88 -5.17 -16.81 4.51
N SER A 89 -5.91 -15.82 5.02
CA SER A 89 -7.38 -15.88 5.05
C SER A 89 -8.02 -15.53 3.70
N ILE A 90 -7.27 -14.91 2.80
CA ILE A 90 -7.75 -14.53 1.48
C ILE A 90 -7.60 -15.71 0.52
N THR A 91 -8.69 -16.03 -0.19
CA THR A 91 -8.75 -17.12 -1.17
C THR A 91 -9.34 -16.61 -2.48
N TYR A 92 -9.01 -17.28 -3.58
CA TYR A 92 -9.62 -17.06 -4.89
C TYR A 92 -9.94 -18.40 -5.57
N LYS A 93 -10.77 -18.35 -6.63
CA LYS A 93 -11.09 -19.54 -7.42
C LYS A 93 -10.14 -19.69 -8.60
N GLN A 94 -9.36 -20.77 -8.61
CA GLN A 94 -8.50 -21.16 -9.72
C GLN A 94 -8.97 -22.51 -10.26
N PHE A 95 -9.31 -22.58 -11.55
CA PHE A 95 -9.88 -23.78 -12.19
C PHE A 95 -10.99 -24.47 -11.38
N GLY A 96 -11.86 -23.68 -10.74
CA GLY A 96 -12.98 -24.18 -9.95
C GLY A 96 -12.63 -24.62 -8.52
N GLN A 97 -11.35 -24.62 -8.15
CA GLN A 97 -10.88 -24.91 -6.79
C GLN A 97 -10.61 -23.61 -6.02
N SER A 98 -10.92 -23.62 -4.73
CA SER A 98 -10.59 -22.49 -3.84
C SER A 98 -9.14 -22.64 -3.37
N VAL A 99 -8.30 -21.66 -3.67
CA VAL A 99 -6.89 -21.64 -3.30
C VAL A 99 -6.59 -20.42 -2.43
N PRO A 100 -5.78 -20.54 -1.35
CA PRO A 100 -5.33 -19.40 -0.58
C PRO A 100 -4.33 -18.56 -1.39
N MET A 101 -4.33 -17.25 -1.18
CA MET A 101 -3.29 -16.38 -1.74
C MET A 101 -1.96 -16.64 -1.02
N SER A 102 -0.90 -16.80 -1.82
CA SER A 102 0.47 -16.81 -1.31
C SER A 102 0.98 -15.37 -1.06
N PRO A 103 2.12 -15.19 -0.36
CA PRO A 103 2.79 -13.90 -0.29
C PRO A 103 3.08 -13.30 -1.67
N ASP A 104 3.43 -14.14 -2.66
CA ASP A 104 3.69 -13.73 -4.04
C ASP A 104 2.42 -13.24 -4.74
N ASP A 105 1.27 -13.88 -4.50
CA ASP A 105 -0.01 -13.42 -5.03
C ASP A 105 -0.35 -12.02 -4.52
N HIS A 106 -0.16 -11.79 -3.21
CA HIS A 106 -0.37 -10.47 -2.58
C HIS A 106 0.62 -9.43 -3.12
N PHE A 107 1.89 -9.79 -3.29
CA PHE A 107 2.91 -8.90 -3.85
C PHE A 107 2.59 -8.49 -5.29
N GLN A 108 2.22 -9.44 -6.13
CA GLN A 108 1.86 -9.14 -7.51
C GLN A 108 0.59 -8.28 -7.60
N ASP A 109 -0.36 -8.44 -6.68
CA ASP A 109 -1.52 -7.55 -6.60
C ASP A 109 -1.15 -6.13 -6.16
N LEU A 110 -0.21 -5.97 -5.23
CA LEU A 110 0.35 -4.65 -4.89
C LEU A 110 0.98 -4.00 -6.13
N VAL A 111 1.83 -4.72 -6.87
CA VAL A 111 2.46 -4.22 -8.10
C VAL A 111 1.41 -3.76 -9.11
N ARG A 112 0.33 -4.54 -9.31
CA ARG A 112 -0.77 -4.16 -10.21
C ARG A 112 -1.47 -2.87 -9.78
N VAL A 113 -1.72 -2.68 -8.48
CA VAL A 113 -2.32 -1.45 -7.96
C VAL A 113 -1.38 -0.26 -8.16
N ILE A 114 -0.09 -0.43 -7.89
CA ILE A 114 0.92 0.62 -8.12
C ILE A 114 0.95 1.01 -9.60
N LEU A 115 0.97 0.05 -10.52
CA LEU A 115 0.92 0.30 -11.96
C LEU A 115 -0.34 1.06 -12.39
N ALA A 116 -1.50 0.76 -11.79
CA ALA A 116 -2.74 1.49 -12.06
C ALA A 116 -2.67 2.97 -11.59
N CYS A 117 -1.90 3.23 -10.52
CA CYS A 117 -1.70 4.54 -9.90
C CYS A 117 -0.54 5.36 -10.50
N SER A 118 0.49 4.68 -11.03
CA SER A 118 1.77 5.28 -11.38
C SER A 118 1.62 6.36 -12.46
N GLY A 119 2.40 7.43 -12.31
CA GLY A 119 2.34 8.63 -13.16
C GLY A 119 1.10 9.53 -12.97
N LYS A 120 0.15 9.15 -12.09
CA LYS A 120 -1.04 9.97 -11.77
C LYS A 120 -1.02 10.45 -10.33
N ALA A 121 -0.72 9.56 -9.39
CA ALA A 121 -0.56 9.90 -7.99
C ALA A 121 0.58 10.92 -7.80
N ARG A 122 0.45 11.80 -6.80
CA ARG A 122 1.55 12.72 -6.46
C ARG A 122 2.68 11.95 -5.79
N ARG A 123 2.34 11.06 -4.87
CA ARG A 123 3.25 10.19 -4.12
C ARG A 123 2.59 8.86 -3.82
N ILE A 124 3.38 7.80 -3.82
CA ILE A 124 2.94 6.45 -3.46
C ILE A 124 3.74 5.99 -2.25
N ASN A 125 3.03 5.73 -1.15
CA ASN A 125 3.57 5.17 0.08
C ASN A 125 3.01 3.76 0.24
N VAL A 126 3.86 2.79 0.53
CA VAL A 126 3.46 1.41 0.81
C VAL A 126 3.69 1.11 2.28
N ILE A 127 2.65 0.66 2.96
CA ILE A 127 2.71 0.20 4.34
C ILE A 127 2.55 -1.32 4.32
N MET A 128 3.59 -2.01 4.73
CA MET A 128 3.66 -3.47 4.80
C MET A 128 4.04 -3.85 6.23
N PRO A 129 3.09 -4.23 7.10
CA PRO A 129 3.42 -4.52 8.49
C PRO A 129 4.46 -5.63 8.64
N TYR A 130 4.40 -6.62 7.75
CA TYR A 130 5.47 -7.58 7.51
C TYR A 130 6.11 -7.28 6.15
N LEU A 131 7.43 -7.08 6.14
CA LEU A 131 8.20 -6.86 4.93
C LEU A 131 8.26 -8.14 4.07
N TYR A 132 7.82 -8.05 2.81
CA TYR A 132 7.80 -9.18 1.87
C TYR A 132 9.18 -9.81 1.72
N GLU A 133 9.23 -11.14 1.81
CA GLU A 133 10.45 -11.95 1.76
C GLU A 133 11.58 -11.49 2.70
N SER A 134 11.24 -10.83 3.81
CA SER A 134 12.23 -10.23 4.72
C SER A 134 13.27 -11.20 5.30
N ARG A 135 13.03 -12.51 5.24
CA ARG A 135 14.02 -13.54 5.61
C ARG A 135 15.13 -13.74 4.57
N GLN A 136 14.88 -13.35 3.32
CA GLN A 136 15.80 -13.42 2.18
C GLN A 136 16.45 -12.04 1.90
N SER A 137 16.89 -11.36 2.96
CA SER A 137 17.48 -10.00 2.88
C SER A 137 19.00 -9.99 2.64
N VAL A 138 19.70 -11.06 3.01
CA VAL A 138 21.16 -11.20 2.89
C VAL A 138 21.48 -12.43 2.07
N ARG A 139 22.41 -12.30 1.11
CA ARG A 139 22.94 -13.42 0.34
C ARG A 139 24.14 -14.03 1.07
N VAL A 140 23.97 -15.22 1.60
CA VAL A 140 25.00 -16.04 2.27
C VAL A 140 25.63 -17.06 1.31
N SER A 141 25.00 -17.35 0.15
CA SER A 141 25.54 -18.26 -0.87
C SER A 141 24.91 -18.05 -2.27
N ARG A 142 24.72 -19.13 -3.04
CA ARG A 142 24.01 -19.15 -4.33
C ARG A 142 22.48 -19.17 -4.13
N GLU A 143 21.97 -18.17 -3.43
CA GLU A 143 20.54 -18.03 -3.13
C GLU A 143 19.95 -16.74 -3.71
N SER A 144 18.63 -16.71 -3.80
CA SER A 144 17.86 -15.55 -4.22
C SER A 144 17.91 -14.44 -3.16
N LEU A 145 17.70 -13.20 -3.60
CA LEU A 145 17.71 -12.03 -2.72
C LEU A 145 16.40 -11.27 -2.91
N ASP A 146 15.31 -11.99 -2.65
CA ASP A 146 13.97 -11.63 -3.10
C ASP A 146 13.47 -10.35 -2.44
N CYS A 147 13.79 -10.13 -1.17
CA CYS A 147 13.46 -8.86 -0.49
C CYS A 147 14.15 -7.68 -1.16
N ALA A 148 15.46 -7.75 -1.43
CA ALA A 148 16.17 -6.64 -2.05
C ALA A 148 15.71 -6.40 -3.49
N TYR A 149 15.40 -7.47 -4.23
CA TYR A 149 14.84 -7.38 -5.58
C TYR A 149 13.49 -6.65 -5.55
N MET A 150 12.58 -7.07 -4.66
CA MET A 150 11.29 -6.44 -4.46
C MET A 150 11.42 -4.95 -4.12
N LEU A 151 12.31 -4.58 -3.20
CA LEU A 151 12.53 -3.17 -2.83
C LEU A 151 12.96 -2.32 -4.03
N ASN A 152 13.88 -2.86 -4.85
CA ASN A 152 14.33 -2.20 -6.07
C ASN A 152 13.21 -2.10 -7.12
N GLU A 153 12.39 -3.15 -7.26
CA GLU A 153 11.22 -3.14 -8.14
C GLU A 153 10.23 -2.05 -7.73
N LEU A 154 9.83 -1.99 -6.45
CA LEU A 154 8.92 -0.96 -5.95
C LEU A 154 9.47 0.47 -6.16
N LYS A 155 10.78 0.66 -5.93
CA LYS A 155 11.46 1.93 -6.20
C LYS A 155 11.36 2.30 -7.68
N ASN A 156 11.61 1.36 -8.60
CA ASN A 156 11.54 1.61 -10.04
C ASN A 156 10.11 1.90 -10.52
N LEU A 157 9.09 1.37 -9.82
CA LEU A 157 7.68 1.67 -10.08
C LEU A 157 7.23 3.05 -9.57
N GLY A 158 8.10 3.77 -8.84
CA GLY A 158 7.84 5.10 -8.31
C GLY A 158 7.25 5.12 -6.90
N VAL A 159 7.41 4.04 -6.13
CA VAL A 159 7.12 4.07 -4.69
C VAL A 159 8.15 4.96 -4.00
N GLU A 160 7.66 5.98 -3.30
CA GLU A 160 8.52 6.96 -2.63
C GLU A 160 8.88 6.54 -1.21
N ASN A 161 7.92 5.92 -0.50
CA ASN A 161 8.11 5.51 0.89
C ASN A 161 7.62 4.08 1.14
N ILE A 162 8.40 3.34 1.92
CA ILE A 162 8.02 2.02 2.44
C ILE A 162 8.04 2.08 3.97
N ILE A 163 6.93 1.67 4.60
CA ILE A 163 6.79 1.63 6.05
C ILE A 163 6.57 0.18 6.46
N THR A 164 7.47 -0.36 7.28
CA THR A 164 7.41 -1.72 7.83
C THR A 164 7.72 -1.71 9.31
N PHE A 165 7.31 -2.75 10.04
CA PHE A 165 7.64 -2.94 11.45
C PHE A 165 8.60 -4.12 11.60
N ASP A 166 9.56 -3.98 12.51
CA ASP A 166 10.53 -5.01 12.90
C ASP A 166 11.08 -5.84 11.72
N PRO A 167 11.75 -5.20 10.73
CA PRO A 167 12.37 -5.94 9.64
C PRO A 167 13.36 -6.97 10.20
N HIS A 168 13.35 -8.18 9.65
CA HIS A 168 14.21 -9.28 10.12
C HIS A 168 15.71 -8.92 10.07
N ASP A 169 16.10 -8.08 9.12
CA ASP A 169 17.45 -7.55 8.99
C ASP A 169 17.42 -6.02 9.13
N PRO A 170 18.08 -5.44 10.15
CA PRO A 170 18.11 -3.99 10.34
C PRO A 170 18.88 -3.26 9.22
N GLY A 171 19.74 -3.96 8.46
CA GLY A 171 20.46 -3.37 7.33
C GLY A 171 19.56 -2.93 6.17
N ILE A 172 18.31 -3.39 6.16
CA ILE A 172 17.32 -3.11 5.09
C ILE A 172 16.96 -1.62 5.00
N GLU A 173 17.10 -0.88 6.09
CA GLU A 173 16.84 0.57 6.13
C GLU A 173 17.68 1.31 5.08
N ASN A 174 18.90 0.84 4.80
CA ASN A 174 19.79 1.43 3.79
C ASN A 174 19.34 1.16 2.35
N ALA A 175 18.48 0.16 2.14
CA ALA A 175 17.95 -0.21 0.83
C ALA A 175 16.62 0.50 0.52
N LEU A 176 15.98 1.12 1.52
CA LEU A 176 14.73 1.86 1.34
C LEU A 176 15.00 3.23 0.69
N PRO A 177 14.05 3.75 -0.12
CA PRO A 177 14.16 5.10 -0.66
C PRO A 177 14.25 6.14 0.48
N ILE A 178 15.13 7.13 0.30
CA ILE A 178 15.71 8.07 1.30
C ILE A 178 14.67 8.80 2.20
N ASN A 179 13.39 8.82 1.83
CA ASN A 179 12.32 9.46 2.61
C ASN A 179 11.54 8.48 3.52
N SER A 180 11.92 7.20 3.55
CA SER A 180 11.22 6.13 4.28
C SER A 180 11.75 5.97 5.70
N ILE A 181 11.08 6.56 6.70
CA ILE A 181 11.04 6.10 8.10
C ILE A 181 9.63 6.34 8.66
#